data_AF-A0A9Q0QGG4-F1
#
_entry.id   AF-A0A9Q0QGG4-F1
#
_cell.length_a   1.000
_cell.length_b   1.000
_cell.length_c   1.000
_cell.angle_alpha   90.00
_cell.angle_beta   90.00
_cell.angle_gamma   90.00
#
_symmetry.space_group_name_H-M   'P 1'
#
loop_
_entity.id
_entity.type
_entity.pdbx_description
1 polymer ?
#
loop_
_entity_poly.entity_id
_entity_poly.type
_entity_poly.pdbx_seq_one_letter_code
_entity_poly.pdbx_strand_id
1 'polypeptide(L)'
;MKDRMRWRSGDFVSFSFPDPKKDLEHSLFDLNSFLEQRINHPSKFGFRQGKSACCGTGPFRGVFSCGGRRLVKQFELCENPNEYVFWDSIHLTEQAYKQLADQMWGGGVGHPHVLGPYNLMNLFQT
;
A
#
# COMPACT_ATOMS: atom_id res chain seq x y z
N MET A 1 -29.38 24.39 10.80
CA MET A 1 -28.56 25.45 11.40
C MET A 1 -27.18 24.87 11.69
N LYS A 2 -26.15 25.67 11.43
CA LYS A 2 -24.74 25.29 11.35
C LYS A 2 -24.28 24.55 12.61
N ASP A 3 -23.54 23.47 12.43
CA ASP A 3 -22.42 23.20 13.34
C ASP A 3 -21.19 22.69 12.59
N ARG A 4 -20.06 23.18 13.07
CA ARG A 4 -18.78 23.35 12.39
C ARG A 4 -17.93 22.11 12.61
N MET A 5 -17.57 21.40 11.54
CA MET A 5 -16.63 20.27 11.62
C MET A 5 -15.25 20.80 12.00
N ARG A 6 -14.81 20.47 13.21
CA ARG A 6 -13.51 20.86 13.79
C ARG A 6 -12.58 19.66 13.66
N TRP A 7 -11.67 19.72 12.69
CA TRP A 7 -10.62 18.71 12.52
C TRP A 7 -9.62 18.82 13.68
N ARG A 8 -9.47 17.74 14.46
CA ARG A 8 -8.30 17.52 15.33
C ARG A 8 -7.48 16.40 14.70
N SER A 9 -6.19 16.64 14.57
CA SER A 9 -5.20 15.66 14.14
C SER A 9 -5.08 14.54 15.18
N GLY A 10 -5.34 13.29 14.78
CA GLY A 10 -5.08 12.11 15.62
C GLY A 10 -6.15 11.02 15.62
N ASP A 11 -7.33 11.26 15.05
CA ASP A 11 -8.40 10.26 15.04
C ASP A 11 -8.25 9.34 13.82
N PHE A 12 -7.83 8.09 14.05
CA PHE A 12 -8.04 7.00 13.09
C PHE A 12 -9.53 6.98 12.76
N VAL A 13 -9.89 7.26 11.50
CA VAL A 13 -11.24 7.00 11.02
C VAL A 13 -11.38 5.49 10.98
N SER A 14 -11.95 4.91 12.05
CA SER A 14 -12.40 3.52 12.01
C SER A 14 -13.57 3.47 11.04
N PHE A 15 -13.30 2.96 9.83
CA PHE A 15 -14.36 2.55 8.95
C PHE A 15 -15.00 1.31 9.58
N SER A 16 -16.11 1.51 10.30
CA SER A 16 -17.02 0.42 10.61
C SER A 16 -17.69 0.00 9.31
N PHE A 17 -17.10 -0.98 8.63
CA PHE A 17 -17.83 -1.70 7.59
C PHE A 17 -19.05 -2.34 8.26
N PRO A 18 -20.24 -2.31 7.63
CA PRO A 18 -21.37 -3.10 8.12
C PRO A 18 -20.88 -4.54 8.30
N ASP A 19 -21.20 -5.12 9.47
CA ASP A 19 -20.80 -6.48 9.82
C ASP A 19 -20.96 -7.36 8.56
N PRO A 20 -19.86 -7.97 8.06
CA PRO A 20 -19.98 -8.99 7.04
C PRO A 20 -21.10 -9.92 7.49
N LYS A 21 -22.02 -10.31 6.58
CA LYS A 21 -23.02 -11.33 6.91
C LYS A 21 -22.29 -12.42 7.68
N LYS A 22 -22.76 -12.77 8.88
CA LYS A 22 -22.03 -13.64 9.82
C LYS A 22 -21.57 -14.97 9.21
N ASP A 23 -22.18 -15.36 8.09
CA ASP A 23 -21.92 -16.59 7.34
C ASP A 23 -21.00 -16.41 6.11
N LEU A 24 -20.41 -15.22 5.90
CA LEU A 24 -19.48 -14.96 4.80
C LEU A 24 -18.03 -15.10 5.28
N GLU A 25 -17.35 -16.14 4.80
CA GLU A 25 -15.91 -16.27 4.96
C GLU A 25 -15.19 -15.18 4.16
N HIS A 26 -14.31 -14.44 4.82
CA HIS A 26 -13.59 -13.33 4.22
C HIS A 26 -12.19 -13.18 4.83
N SER A 27 -11.27 -12.63 4.03
CA SER A 27 -9.95 -12.19 4.47
C SER A 27 -9.88 -10.68 4.31
N LEU A 28 -9.52 -9.98 5.40
CA LEU A 28 -9.36 -8.53 5.41
C LEU A 28 -7.89 -8.16 5.66
N PHE A 29 -7.32 -7.41 4.72
CA PHE A 29 -5.92 -6.97 4.78
C PHE A 29 -5.84 -5.44 4.80
N ASP A 30 -5.10 -4.89 5.77
CA ASP A 30 -4.84 -3.45 5.89
C ASP A 30 -3.67 -3.04 4.99
N LEU A 31 -4.02 -2.71 3.74
CA LEU A 31 -3.08 -2.21 2.75
C LEU A 31 -2.49 -0.84 3.16
N ASN A 32 -3.24 0.00 3.90
CA ASN A 32 -2.78 1.33 4.26
C ASN A 32 -1.61 1.24 5.25
N SER A 33 -1.79 0.50 6.35
CA SER A 33 -0.73 0.27 7.32
C SER A 33 0.47 -0.45 6.71
N PHE A 34 0.22 -1.41 5.81
CA PHE A 34 1.28 -2.10 5.06
C PHE A 34 2.15 -1.13 4.25
N LEU A 35 1.52 -0.18 3.55
CA LEU A 35 2.22 0.81 2.72
C LEU A 35 2.89 1.88 3.57
N GLU A 36 2.21 2.44 4.57
CA GLU A 36 2.76 3.48 5.45
C GLU A 36 4.08 3.05 6.09
N GLN A 37 4.19 1.80 6.54
CA GLN A 37 5.43 1.27 7.11
C GLN A 37 6.57 1.24 6.08
N ARG A 38 6.31 0.84 4.83
CA ARG A 38 7.33 0.81 3.76
C ARG A 38 7.70 2.19 3.25
N ILE A 39 6.74 3.13 3.24
CA ILE A 39 6.96 4.51 2.81
C ILE A 39 7.80 5.27 3.84
N ASN A 40 7.48 5.12 5.13
CA ASN A 40 8.12 5.88 6.21
C ASN A 40 9.36 5.19 6.78
N HIS A 41 9.49 3.86 6.62
CA HIS A 41 10.64 3.08 7.10
C HIS A 41 11.18 2.09 6.03
N PRO A 42 11.49 2.55 4.80
CA PRO A 42 11.81 1.68 3.67
C PRO A 42 12.97 0.70 3.94
N SER A 43 14.00 1.15 4.68
CA SER A 43 15.17 0.33 5.00
C SER A 43 14.86 -0.91 5.83
N LYS A 44 13.81 -0.88 6.67
CA LYS A 44 13.35 -2.04 7.45
C LYS A 44 12.79 -3.15 6.56
N PHE A 45 12.37 -2.80 5.34
CA PHE A 45 11.72 -3.70 4.39
C PHE A 45 12.59 -3.95 3.15
N GLY A 46 13.88 -3.60 3.20
CA GLY A 46 14.81 -3.82 2.08
C GLY A 46 14.69 -2.83 0.93
N PHE A 47 14.03 -1.68 1.14
CA PHE A 47 13.97 -0.59 0.16
C PHE A 47 14.90 0.56 0.57
N ARG A 48 15.43 1.28 -0.42
CA ARG A 48 16.17 2.55 -0.20
C ARG A 48 15.24 3.76 -0.31
N GLN A 49 14.23 3.69 -1.17
CA GLN A 49 13.34 4.80 -1.51
C GLN A 49 11.88 4.44 -1.24
N GLY A 50 11.31 5.05 -0.18
CA GLY A 50 9.92 4.84 0.21
C GLY A 50 8.92 5.78 -0.45
N LYS A 51 9.34 7.01 -0.80
CA LYS A 51 8.45 8.08 -1.29
C LYS A 51 8.61 8.40 -2.76
N SER A 52 9.83 8.35 -3.27
CA SER A 52 10.11 8.59 -4.68
C SER A 52 9.77 7.36 -5.51
N ALA A 53 9.24 7.56 -6.72
CA ALA A 53 9.00 6.49 -7.69
C ALA A 53 10.28 6.15 -8.48
N CYS A 54 10.37 4.91 -8.97
CA CYS A 54 11.47 4.51 -9.86
C CYS A 54 11.40 5.23 -11.20
N CYS A 55 10.20 5.31 -11.79
CA CYS A 55 9.93 5.84 -13.12
C CYS A 55 8.97 7.04 -13.07
N GLY A 56 9.42 8.20 -13.54
CA GLY A 56 8.59 9.41 -13.62
C GLY A 56 9.41 10.70 -13.59
N THR A 57 8.75 11.84 -13.38
CA THR A 57 9.41 13.15 -13.30
C THR A 57 8.77 14.04 -12.23
N GLY A 58 9.35 15.21 -11.99
CA GLY A 58 8.89 16.17 -11.00
C GLY A 58 9.15 15.71 -9.55
N PRO A 59 8.51 16.38 -8.57
CA PRO A 59 8.65 16.03 -7.15
C PRO A 59 8.33 14.55 -6.90
N PHE A 60 9.25 13.86 -6.22
CA PHE A 60 9.17 12.42 -5.93
C PHE A 60 9.01 11.52 -7.16
N ARG A 61 9.30 12.03 -8.37
CA ARG A 61 8.97 11.35 -9.64
C ARG A 61 7.47 11.00 -9.76
N GLY A 62 6.61 11.74 -9.07
CA GLY A 62 5.17 11.46 -8.95
C GLY A 62 4.32 11.97 -10.10
N VAL A 63 4.90 12.63 -11.11
CA VAL A 63 4.14 13.04 -12.30
C VAL A 63 3.87 11.81 -13.16
N PHE A 64 2.62 11.64 -13.58
CA PHE A 64 2.17 10.55 -14.45
C PHE A 64 2.74 10.67 -15.88
N SER A 65 4.00 10.28 -16.00
CA SER A 65 4.87 10.54 -17.15
C SER A 65 5.69 9.31 -17.58
N CYS A 66 5.76 8.29 -16.73
CA CYS A 66 6.52 7.07 -17.00
C CYS A 66 6.15 6.48 -18.38
N GLY A 67 7.18 6.10 -19.14
CA GLY A 67 7.05 5.55 -20.49
C GLY A 67 6.80 6.57 -21.60
N GLY A 68 6.69 7.87 -21.29
CA GLY A 68 6.70 8.97 -22.27
C GLY A 68 5.49 9.04 -23.21
N ARG A 69 4.42 8.30 -22.91
CA ARG A 69 3.17 8.25 -23.71
C ARG A 69 2.06 9.15 -23.17
N ARG A 70 2.33 9.89 -22.09
CA ARG A 70 1.38 10.76 -21.40
C ARG A 70 1.53 12.22 -21.83
N LEU A 71 0.73 13.10 -21.23
CA LEU A 71 0.81 14.55 -21.47
C LEU A 71 2.23 15.09 -21.20
N VAL A 72 2.82 14.66 -20.08
CA VAL A 72 4.24 14.89 -19.79
C VAL A 72 5.03 13.71 -20.34
N LYS A 73 5.92 13.99 -21.29
CA LYS A 73 6.70 12.95 -22.01
C LYS A 73 8.04 12.67 -21.35
N GLN A 74 8.57 13.61 -20.58
CA GLN A 74 9.84 13.48 -19.88
C GLN A 74 9.66 12.56 -18.67
N PHE A 75 10.56 11.59 -18.54
CA PHE A 75 10.64 10.74 -17.36
C PHE A 75 12.10 10.36 -17.12
N GLU A 76 12.40 10.09 -15.86
CA GLU A 76 13.62 9.44 -15.43
C GLU A 76 13.27 7.99 -15.04
N LEU A 77 14.25 7.09 -15.17
CA LEU A 77 14.15 5.72 -14.71
C LEU A 77 15.25 5.47 -13.68
N CYS A 78 14.95 4.75 -12.60
CA CYS A 78 15.94 4.35 -11.62
C CYS A 78 16.80 3.19 -12.14
N GLU A 79 18.00 3.02 -11.59
CA GLU A 79 18.90 1.91 -11.98
C GLU A 79 18.40 0.55 -11.47
N ASN A 80 17.83 0.52 -10.26
CA ASN A 80 17.37 -0.71 -9.61
C ASN A 80 15.96 -0.56 -9.02
N PRO A 81 14.93 -1.14 -9.66
CA PRO A 81 13.55 -1.11 -9.15
C PRO A 81 13.39 -1.76 -7.77
N ASN A 82 14.25 -2.72 -7.40
CA ASN A 82 14.22 -3.40 -6.09
C ASN A 82 14.73 -2.54 -4.93
N GLU A 83 14.95 -1.25 -5.16
CA GLU A 83 15.26 -0.29 -4.10
C GLU A 83 14.10 0.65 -3.82
N TYR A 84 13.02 0.57 -4.60
CA TYR A 84 11.91 1.52 -4.57
C TYR A 84 10.62 0.81 -4.15
N VAL A 85 9.80 1.49 -3.35
CA VAL A 85 8.44 1.02 -3.05
C VAL A 85 7.52 1.24 -4.25
N PHE A 86 7.65 2.38 -4.92
CA PHE A 86 6.82 2.77 -6.05
C PHE A 86 7.54 2.58 -7.39
N TRP A 87 6.86 1.93 -8.34
CA TRP A 87 7.32 1.85 -9.72
C TRP A 87 7.11 3.18 -10.44
N ASP A 88 5.89 3.71 -10.40
CA ASP A 88 5.51 5.00 -10.98
C ASP A 88 4.66 5.80 -9.99
N SER A 89 3.95 6.82 -10.46
CA SER A 89 3.12 7.69 -9.62
C SER A 89 1.98 6.99 -8.86
N ILE A 90 1.61 5.75 -9.23
CA ILE A 90 0.44 5.05 -8.68
C ILE A 90 0.67 3.55 -8.42
N HIS A 91 1.62 2.90 -9.11
CA HIS A 91 1.88 1.47 -8.98
C HIS A 91 3.07 1.19 -8.05
N LEU A 92 3.03 0.06 -7.34
CA LEU A 92 4.16 -0.44 -6.55
C LEU A 92 5.16 -1.19 -7.43
N THR A 93 6.38 -1.40 -6.94
CA THR A 93 7.36 -2.28 -7.58
C THR A 93 7.01 -3.74 -7.36
N GLU A 94 7.56 -4.63 -8.19
CA GLU A 94 7.39 -6.08 -8.05
C GLU A 94 7.80 -6.58 -6.66
N GLN A 95 8.91 -6.08 -6.11
CA GLN A 95 9.34 -6.45 -4.76
C GLN A 95 8.33 -6.02 -3.68
N ALA A 96 7.75 -4.83 -3.79
CA ALA A 96 6.70 -4.38 -2.87
C ALA A 96 5.43 -5.24 -3.00
N TYR A 97 5.01 -5.57 -4.23
CA TYR A 97 3.90 -6.50 -4.46
C TYR A 97 4.19 -7.91 -3.97
N LYS A 98 5.43 -8.40 -4.09
CA LYS A 98 5.82 -9.70 -3.55
C LYS A 98 5.67 -9.75 -2.04
N GLN A 99 6.17 -8.74 -1.33
CA GLN A 99 5.99 -8.67 0.12
C GLN A 99 4.51 -8.56 0.52
N LEU A 100 3.70 -7.85 -0.27
CA LEU A 100 2.25 -7.78 -0.09
C LEU A 100 1.61 -9.17 -0.19
N ALA A 101 1.89 -9.87 -1.29
CA ALA A 101 1.37 -11.20 -1.54
C ALA A 101 1.79 -12.21 -0.45
N ASP A 102 3.06 -12.20 -0.05
CA ASP A 102 3.57 -13.09 1.01
C ASP A 102 2.85 -12.83 2.35
N GLN A 103 2.61 -11.56 2.71
CA GLN A 103 1.89 -11.21 3.94
C GLN A 103 0.39 -11.52 3.88
N MET A 104 -0.26 -11.28 2.73
CA MET A 104 -1.67 -11.65 2.53
C MET A 104 -1.86 -13.17 2.57
N TRP A 105 -0.90 -13.93 2.02
CA TRP A 105 -0.94 -15.38 1.99
C TRP A 105 -0.70 -15.99 3.36
N GLY A 106 0.48 -15.77 3.94
CA GLY A 106 0.97 -16.52 5.10
C GLY A 106 1.24 -15.69 6.35
N GLY A 107 0.89 -14.40 6.37
CA GLY A 107 1.21 -13.49 7.49
C GLY A 107 0.72 -13.95 8.86
N GLY A 108 -0.18 -14.93 8.94
CA GLY A 108 -0.77 -15.42 10.19
C GLY A 108 -1.84 -14.48 10.72
N VAL A 109 -2.88 -15.05 11.35
CA VAL A 109 -3.89 -14.27 12.07
C VAL A 109 -3.24 -13.61 13.27
N GLY A 110 -3.40 -12.30 13.45
CA GLY A 110 -2.72 -11.51 14.48
C GLY A 110 -1.47 -10.75 13.99
N HIS A 111 -1.08 -10.89 12.72
CA HIS A 111 -0.11 -9.99 12.11
C HIS A 111 -0.71 -8.58 11.99
N PRO A 112 0.05 -7.48 12.19
CA PRO A 112 -0.46 -6.10 12.21
C PRO A 112 -1.22 -5.61 10.96
N HIS A 113 -1.30 -6.42 9.90
CA HIS A 113 -1.98 -6.09 8.66
C HIS A 113 -3.11 -7.06 8.30
N VAL A 114 -3.30 -8.15 9.05
CA VAL A 114 -4.42 -9.10 8.85
C VAL A 114 -5.45 -8.80 9.93
N LEU A 115 -6.56 -8.16 9.53
CA LEU A 115 -7.60 -7.69 10.46
C LEU A 115 -8.78 -8.65 10.57
N GLY A 116 -8.92 -9.56 9.61
CA GLY A 116 -10.03 -10.52 9.54
C GLY A 116 -9.74 -11.85 10.23
N PRO A 117 -10.74 -12.75 10.29
CA PRO A 117 -10.60 -14.07 10.91
C PRO A 117 -9.61 -14.98 10.18
N TYR A 118 -9.38 -14.72 8.89
CA TYR A 118 -8.51 -15.52 8.03
C TYR A 118 -7.52 -14.63 7.28
N ASN A 119 -6.31 -15.14 7.08
CA ASN A 119 -5.47 -14.74 5.93
C ASN A 119 -5.89 -15.56 4.71
N LEU A 120 -5.31 -15.29 3.53
CA LEU A 120 -5.70 -16.01 2.31
C LEU A 120 -5.43 -17.52 2.42
N MET A 121 -4.30 -17.94 3.01
CA MET A 121 -4.00 -19.37 3.15
C MET A 121 -5.08 -20.10 3.94
N ASN A 122 -5.53 -19.53 5.07
CA ASN A 122 -6.57 -20.13 5.90
C ASN A 122 -7.93 -20.11 5.19
N LEU A 123 -8.25 -19.04 4.45
CA LEU A 123 -9.51 -18.90 3.70
C LEU A 123 -9.64 -19.94 2.57
N PHE A 124 -8.54 -20.39 1.98
CA PHE A 124 -8.56 -21.42 0.93
C PHE A 124 -8.43 -22.85 1.47
N GLN A 125 -8.37 -23.01 2.79
CA GLN A 125 -8.26 -24.29 3.49
C GLN A 125 -9.47 -24.58 4.40
N THR A 126 -10.51 -23.73 4.36
CA THR A 126 -11.79 -23.95 5.05
C THR A 126 -12.65 -25.02 4.37
#